data_AF-A0AAE9MJJ7-F1
#
_entry.id   AF-A0AAE9MJJ7-F1
#
_cell.length_a   1.000
_cell.length_b   1.000
_cell.length_c   1.000
_cell.angle_alpha   90.00
_cell.angle_beta   90.00
_cell.angle_gamma   90.00
#
_symmetry.space_group_name_H-M   'P 1'
#
loop_
_entity.id
_entity.type
_entity.pdbx_description
1 polymer ?
#
loop_
_entity_poly.entity_id
_entity_poly.type
_entity_poly.pdbx_seq_one_letter_code
_entity_poly.pdbx_strand_id
1 'polypeptide(L)' 'MNIIFVLIPIAILFVIIAGVVFFWAIRSEQFEDLDRQGSNILFDEEQPTAKGEDPQRDDKQP' A
#
# COMPACT_ATOMS: atom_id res chain seq x y z
N MET A 1 -14.08 24.94 34.92
CA MET A 1 -13.76 25.51 33.59
C MET A 1 -12.24 25.55 33.41
N ASN A 2 -11.60 24.40 33.19
CA ASN A 2 -10.14 24.32 33.03
C ASN A 2 -9.73 23.33 31.92
N ILE A 3 -10.60 22.36 31.60
CA ILE A 3 -10.35 21.35 30.56
C ILE A 3 -10.16 21.96 29.17
N ILE A 4 -10.80 23.10 28.89
CA ILE A 4 -10.69 23.80 27.60
C ILE A 4 -9.22 24.17 27.30
N PHE A 5 -8.44 24.54 28.31
CA PHE A 5 -7.02 24.84 28.14
C PHE A 5 -6.16 23.62 27.78
N VAL A 6 -6.64 22.41 28.07
CA VAL A 6 -6.00 21.15 27.67
C VAL A 6 -6.54 20.66 26.33
N LEU A 7 -7.84 20.87 26.07
CA LEU A 7 -8.50 20.38 24.87
C LEU A 7 -8.07 21.14 23.60
N ILE A 8 -7.91 22.47 23.69
CA ILE A 8 -7.47 23.31 22.56
C ILE A 8 -6.09 22.87 22.01
N PRO A 9 -5.02 22.76 22.83
CA PRO A 9 -3.72 22.36 22.30
C PRO A 9 -3.70 20.93 21.77
N ILE A 10 -4.45 20.00 22.39
CA ILE A 10 -4.61 18.64 21.89
C ILE A 10 -5.29 18.64 20.51
N ALA A 11 -6.36 19.42 20.34
CA ALA A 11 -7.03 19.53 19.05
C ALA A 11 -6.12 20.12 17.97
N ILE A 12 -5.34 21.16 18.29
CA ILE A 12 -4.34 21.74 17.37
C ILE A 12 -3.30 20.67 16.98
N LEU A 13 -2.81 19.88 17.93
CA LEU A 13 -1.87 18.79 17.67
C LEU A 13 -2.45 17.77 16.68
N PHE A 14 -3.71 17.36 16.86
CA PHE A 14 -4.37 16.46 15.92
C PHE A 14 -4.50 17.06 14.53
N VAL A 15 -4.84 18.34 14.42
CA VAL A 15 -4.93 19.04 13.12
C VAL A 15 -3.56 19.09 12.42
N ILE A 16 -2.49 19.37 13.18
CA ILE A 16 -1.12 19.37 12.62
C ILE A 16 -0.74 17.97 12.13
N ILE A 17 -0.96 16.94 12.93
CA ILE A 17 -0.65 15.55 12.56
C ILE A 17 -1.45 15.15 11.31
N ALA A 18 -2.76 15.44 11.29
CA ALA A 18 -3.61 15.17 10.15
C ALA A 18 -3.13 15.91 8.89
N GLY A 19 -2.74 17.18 9.02
CA GLY A 19 -2.18 17.97 7.92
C GLY A 19 -0.86 17.40 7.38
N VAL A 20 0.04 16.97 8.27
CA VAL A 20 1.32 16.34 7.87
C VAL A 20 1.07 15.02 7.15
N VAL A 21 0.22 14.14 7.70
CA VAL A 21 -0.12 12.85 7.09
C VAL A 21 -0.82 13.07 5.75
N PHE A 22 -1.75 14.01 5.66
CA PHE A 22 -2.47 14.34 4.44
C PHE A 22 -1.53 14.87 3.35
N PHE A 23 -0.63 15.80 3.69
CA PHE A 23 0.35 16.32 2.74
C PHE A 23 1.36 15.23 2.31
N TRP A 24 1.76 14.36 3.23
CA TRP A 24 2.58 13.20 2.92
C TRP A 24 1.86 12.23 1.97
N ALA A 25 0.57 11.96 2.19
CA ALA A 25 -0.24 11.10 1.34
C ALA A 25 -0.49 11.69 -0.05
N ILE A 26 -0.58 13.02 -0.19
CA ILE A 26 -0.65 13.67 -1.51
C ILE A 26 0.67 13.51 -2.26
N ARG A 27 1.80 13.66 -1.58
CA ARG A 27 3.12 13.57 -2.21
C ARG A 27 3.58 12.12 -2.43
N SER A 28 3.09 11.20 -1.61
CA SER A 28 3.23 9.78 -1.86
C SER A 28 2.28 9.43 -3.00
N GLU A 29 2.76 8.75 -4.04
CA GLU A 29 1.94 8.23 -5.14
C GLU A 29 1.02 7.08 -4.66
N GLN A 30 0.32 7.24 -3.53
CA GLN A 30 -0.65 6.28 -2.98
C GLN A 30 -1.80 5.98 -3.93
N PHE A 31 -1.99 6.81 -4.97
CA PHE A 31 -2.89 6.53 -6.08
C PHE A 31 -2.36 5.44 -7.02
N GLU A 32 -1.05 5.38 -7.26
CA GLU A 32 -0.44 4.36 -8.13
C GLU A 32 -0.52 2.95 -7.50
N ASP A 33 -0.44 2.87 -6.16
CA ASP A 33 -0.56 1.60 -5.44
C ASP A 33 -2.01 1.08 -5.41
N LEU A 34 -3.01 1.97 -5.48
CA LEU A 34 -4.43 1.61 -5.64
C LEU A 34 -4.74 1.13 -7.06
N ASP A 35 -4.19 1.78 -8.10
CA ASP A 35 -4.35 1.36 -9.50
C ASP A 35 -3.69 -0.01 -9.77
N ARG A 36 -2.53 -0.26 -9.16
CA ARG A 36 -1.83 -1.55 -9.26
C ARG A 36 -2.60 -2.69 -8.58
N GLN A 37 -3.30 -2.44 -7.46
CA GLN A 37 -4.13 -3.46 -6.80
C GLN A 37 -5.49 -3.65 -7.50
N GLY A 38 -6.09 -2.58 -8.03
CA GLY A 38 -7.35 -2.63 -8.77
C GLY A 38 -7.26 -3.38 -10.11
N SER A 39 -6.09 -3.37 -10.76
CA SER A 39 -5.86 -4.16 -11.97
C SER A 39 -5.71 -5.66 -11.68
N ASN A 40 -5.22 -6.07 -10.51
CA ASN A 40 -5.12 -7.48 -10.17
C ASN A 40 -6.50 -8.14 -9.97
N ILE A 41 -7.47 -7.44 -9.38
CA ILE A 41 -8.79 -8.05 -9.07
C ILE A 41 -9.67 -8.28 -10.31
N LEU A 42 -9.45 -7.53 -11.40
CA LEU A 42 -10.23 -7.65 -12.64
C LEU A 42 -9.56 -8.57 -13.68
N PHE A 43 -8.25 -8.82 -13.55
CA PHE A 43 -7.47 -9.62 -14.50
C PHE A 43 -6.86 -10.91 -13.90
N ASP A 44 -7.08 -11.20 -12.60
CA ASP A 44 -6.67 -12.46 -11.95
C ASP A 44 -7.47 -13.69 -12.42
N GLU A 45 -8.51 -13.53 -13.26
CA GLU A 45 -9.22 -14.66 -13.89
C GLU A 45 -8.59 -15.12 -15.21
N GLU A 46 -7.59 -14.42 -15.77
CA GLU A 46 -6.97 -14.77 -17.06
C GLU A 46 -5.43 -14.91 -17.00
N GLN A 47 -4.90 -15.50 -15.93
CA GLN A 47 -3.62 -16.21 -16.06
C GLN A 47 -3.88 -17.72 -16.10
N PRO A 48 -3.97 -18.34 -17.30
CA PRO A 48 -3.59 -19.74 -17.39
C PRO A 48 -2.15 -19.79 -16.91
N THR A 49 -1.88 -20.55 -15.86
CA THR A 49 -0.53 -20.95 -15.45
C THR A 49 0.12 -21.71 -16.61
N ALA A 50 0.54 -20.99 -17.64
CA ALA A 50 1.37 -21.49 -18.69
C ALA A 50 2.80 -21.44 -18.16
N LYS A 51 3.22 -22.61 -17.67
CA LYS A 51 4.53 -23.16 -17.97
C LYS A 51 5.72 -22.33 -17.45
N GLY A 52 5.92 -22.40 -16.13
CA GLY A 52 7.26 -22.43 -15.57
C GLY A 52 7.82 -23.85 -15.71
N GLU A 53 8.26 -24.22 -16.92
CA GLU A 53 9.16 -25.36 -17.09
C GLU A 53 10.47 -25.03 -16.36
N ASP A 54 10.65 -25.73 -15.25
CA ASP A 54 11.87 -26.44 -14.86
C ASP A 54 13.19 -25.66 -14.89
N PRO A 55 13.66 -25.28 -13.71
CA PRO A 55 15.05 -25.48 -13.37
C PRO A 55 15.06 -26.49 -12.23
N GLN A 56 15.51 -27.74 -12.46
CA GLN A 56 16.85 -28.16 -12.03
C GLN A 56 17.04 -29.68 -11.88
N ARG A 57 18.24 -30.11 -12.33
CA ARG A 57 19.00 -31.37 -12.07
C ARG A 57 18.63 -32.54 -12.98
N ASP A 58 19.39 -32.75 -14.06
CA ASP A 58 20.70 -33.41 -14.03
C ASP A 58 20.63 -34.80 -13.39
N ASP A 59 20.10 -35.76 -14.16
CA ASP A 59 20.38 -37.19 -14.01
C ASP A 59 20.46 -37.78 -15.42
N LYS A 60 21.48 -37.35 -16.16
CA LYS A 60 22.02 -38.13 -17.29
C LYS A 60 23.41 -38.62 -16.90
N GLN A 61 23.50 -39.84 -16.37
CA GLN A 61 24.64 -40.73 -16.61
C GLN A 61 24.44 -42.13 -16.02
N PRO A 62 25.14 -43.15 -16.57
CA PRO A 62 25.14 -43.66 -17.94
C PRO A 62 24.40 -45.02 -18.07
#